data_AF-A0A1H0ZQ17-F1
#
_entry.id   AF-A0A1H0ZQ17-F1
#
_cell.length_a   1.000
_cell.length_b   1.000
_cell.length_c   1.000
_cell.angle_alpha   90.00
_cell.angle_beta   90.00
_cell.angle_gamma   90.00
#
_symmetry.space_group_name_H-M   'P 1'
#
loop_
_entity.id
_entity.type
_entity.pdbx_description
1 polymer ?
#
loop_
_entity_poly.entity_id
_entity_poly.type
_entity_poly.pdbx_seq_one_letter_code
_entity_poly.pdbx_strand_id
1 'polypeptide(L)'
;MPRFGICLLLAFASSQTCFASDTSPVPQPPSDNAALQKIFNADQADRLGDAFRKEPEAVLARDGQRRDAALKMVKDGALRTARDYFSAAMVFQHSSEDIGLAHSLATIASYLDPQNKQYRWLIAASWDRMLMQHVQPQWYGTQYQGDDQGTFLFPVAEGAVTDAERAAMGVPSLDESHARLAEMAAMVGEKPHPKPPTIEDLQKNGRLNFGKTAPPASPGKTEK
;
A
#
# COMPACT_ATOMS: atom_id res chain seq x y z
N MET A 1 82.51 -1.98 -50.30
CA MET A 1 81.65 -0.93 -49.72
C MET A 1 80.85 -1.56 -48.58
N PRO A 2 81.07 -1.19 -47.31
CA PRO A 2 80.33 -1.77 -46.19
C PRO A 2 79.01 -1.00 -45.98
N ARG A 3 77.91 -1.73 -45.76
CA ARG A 3 76.62 -1.17 -45.33
C ARG A 3 76.51 -1.33 -43.81
N PHE A 4 76.52 -0.23 -43.09
CA PHE A 4 76.20 -0.15 -41.67
C PHE A 4 74.67 -0.26 -41.48
N GLY A 5 74.21 -1.27 -40.74
CA GLY A 5 72.83 -1.37 -40.26
C GLY A 5 72.71 -0.76 -38.87
N ILE A 6 71.94 0.33 -38.75
CA ILE A 6 71.63 0.99 -37.48
C ILE A 6 70.47 0.22 -36.83
N CYS A 7 70.72 -0.38 -35.67
CA CYS A 7 69.70 -1.04 -34.87
C CYS A 7 69.12 -0.02 -33.88
N LEU A 8 67.90 0.47 -34.15
CA LEU A 8 67.20 1.42 -33.29
C LEU A 8 66.43 0.65 -32.20
N LEU A 9 66.95 0.68 -30.97
CA LEU A 9 66.28 0.16 -29.77
C LEU A 9 65.23 1.16 -29.28
N LEU A 10 63.94 0.84 -29.47
CA LEU A 10 62.82 1.57 -28.86
C LEU A 10 62.60 1.06 -27.43
N ALA A 11 62.89 1.92 -26.44
CA ALA A 11 62.56 1.67 -25.05
C ALA A 11 61.08 1.99 -24.78
N PHE A 12 60.26 0.98 -24.51
CA PHE A 12 58.90 1.16 -24.01
C PHE A 12 58.96 1.42 -22.49
N ALA A 13 58.67 2.66 -22.08
CA ALA A 13 58.44 2.99 -20.68
C ALA A 13 57.00 2.60 -20.30
N SER A 14 56.86 1.49 -19.57
CA SER A 14 55.58 1.04 -19.04
C SER A 14 55.22 1.86 -17.80
N SER A 15 54.34 2.85 -17.97
CA SER A 15 53.73 3.58 -16.85
C SER A 15 52.84 2.62 -16.06
N GLN A 16 53.31 2.15 -14.91
CA GLN A 16 52.49 1.40 -13.96
C GLN A 16 51.57 2.39 -13.23
N THR A 17 50.28 2.40 -13.59
CA THR A 17 49.25 3.06 -12.81
C THR A 17 48.96 2.22 -11.57
N CYS A 18 49.35 2.75 -10.41
CA CYS A 18 48.96 2.20 -9.12
C CYS A 18 47.46 2.45 -8.91
N PHE A 19 46.60 1.44 -9.08
CA PHE A 19 45.22 1.51 -8.59
C PHE A 19 45.25 1.36 -7.08
N ALA A 20 45.08 2.48 -6.37
CA ALA A 20 44.74 2.43 -4.96
C ALA A 20 43.34 1.82 -4.83
N SER A 21 43.24 0.66 -4.20
CA SER A 21 41.95 0.07 -3.84
C SER A 21 41.26 1.02 -2.87
N ASP A 22 40.22 1.70 -3.32
CA ASP A 22 39.39 2.56 -2.50
C ASP A 22 38.64 1.66 -1.49
N THR A 23 39.12 1.61 -0.24
CA THR A 23 38.53 0.82 0.85
C THR A 23 37.36 1.53 1.51
N SER A 24 36.69 2.43 0.79
CA SER A 24 35.49 3.10 1.29
C SER A 24 34.43 2.04 1.66
N PRO A 25 33.89 2.05 2.89
CA PRO A 25 32.90 1.08 3.30
C PRO A 25 31.69 1.15 2.36
N VAL A 26 31.25 0.00 1.84
CA VAL A 26 29.98 -0.09 1.10
C VAL A 26 28.88 0.44 2.02
N PRO A 27 28.11 1.47 1.61
CA PRO A 27 27.00 1.99 2.40
C PRO A 27 26.05 0.86 2.77
N GLN A 28 25.81 0.67 4.06
CA GLN A 28 24.85 -0.32 4.51
C GLN A 28 23.45 0.10 4.06
N PRO A 29 22.58 -0.84 3.66
CA PRO A 29 21.21 -0.52 3.32
C PRO A 29 20.51 0.13 4.54
N PRO A 30 19.61 1.09 4.32
CA PRO A 30 18.88 1.72 5.43
C PRO A 30 18.05 0.68 6.18
N SER A 31 18.06 0.78 7.51
CA SER A 31 17.19 -0.03 8.39
C SER A 31 15.81 0.62 8.54
N ASP A 32 14.79 -0.20 8.79
CA ASP A 32 13.42 0.25 9.03
C ASP A 32 13.30 1.21 10.21
N ASN A 33 12.32 2.13 10.13
CA ASN A 33 12.00 3.08 11.17
C ASN A 33 11.20 2.41 12.30
N ALA A 34 11.87 2.08 13.41
CA ALA A 34 11.27 1.39 14.55
C ALA A 34 10.07 2.14 15.18
N ALA A 35 10.04 3.48 15.14
CA ALA A 35 8.91 4.24 15.67
C ALA A 35 7.68 4.11 14.77
N LEU A 36 7.86 4.21 13.45
CA LEU A 36 6.79 4.00 12.48
C LEU A 36 6.25 2.57 12.52
N GLN A 37 7.12 1.57 12.70
CA GLN A 37 6.70 0.18 12.88
C GLN A 37 5.80 -0.01 14.10
N LYS A 38 6.07 0.69 15.22
CA LYS A 38 5.18 0.66 16.39
C LYS A 38 3.81 1.27 16.09
N ILE A 39 3.76 2.38 15.36
CA ILE A 39 2.52 3.02 14.92
C ILE A 39 1.70 2.06 14.06
N PHE A 40 2.33 1.47 13.05
CA PHE A 40 1.71 0.49 12.15
C PHE A 40 1.19 -0.74 12.91
N ASN A 41 1.98 -1.32 13.81
CA ASN A 41 1.55 -2.49 14.57
C ASN A 41 0.32 -2.17 15.45
N ALA A 42 0.28 -0.99 16.06
CA ALA A 42 -0.87 -0.56 16.85
C ALA A 42 -2.12 -0.32 15.97
N ASP A 43 -1.95 0.27 14.79
CA ASP A 43 -3.01 0.43 13.78
C ASP A 43 -3.62 -0.91 13.37
N GLN A 44 -2.77 -1.88 13.00
CA GLN A 44 -3.24 -3.21 12.60
C GLN A 44 -3.84 -4.01 13.76
N ALA A 45 -3.36 -3.81 15.00
CA ALA A 45 -3.92 -4.48 16.18
C ALA A 45 -5.39 -4.10 16.40
N ASP A 46 -5.77 -2.85 16.14
CA ASP A 46 -7.17 -2.41 16.22
C ASP A 46 -8.07 -3.12 15.19
N ARG A 47 -7.50 -3.61 14.07
CA ARG A 47 -8.21 -4.31 12.99
C ARG A 47 -8.29 -5.82 13.15
N LEU A 48 -7.34 -6.43 13.87
CA LEU A 48 -7.30 -7.89 14.09
C LEU A 48 -8.19 -8.35 15.26
N GLY A 49 -8.56 -7.44 16.15
CA GLY A 49 -9.41 -7.74 17.31
C GLY A 49 -10.85 -7.27 17.12
N ASP A 50 -11.60 -7.31 18.21
CA ASP A 50 -12.97 -6.79 18.27
C ASP A 50 -13.02 -5.25 18.41
N ALA A 51 -11.88 -4.55 18.47
CA ALA A 51 -11.84 -3.14 18.84
C ALA A 51 -12.67 -2.28 17.88
N PHE A 52 -12.49 -2.46 16.56
CA PHE A 52 -13.27 -1.72 15.57
C PHE A 52 -14.78 -1.99 15.67
N ARG A 53 -15.18 -3.20 16.09
CA ARG A 53 -16.57 -3.57 16.32
C ARG A 53 -17.14 -3.01 17.63
N LYS A 54 -16.35 -3.01 18.70
CA LYS A 54 -16.78 -2.65 20.07
C LYS A 54 -16.71 -1.16 20.34
N GLU A 55 -15.71 -0.49 19.79
CA GLU A 55 -15.39 0.92 20.07
C GLU A 55 -14.92 1.66 18.80
N PRO A 56 -15.74 1.67 17.71
CA PRO A 56 -15.35 2.24 16.42
C PRO A 56 -14.85 3.69 16.53
N GLU A 57 -15.56 4.54 17.29
CA GLU A 57 -15.18 5.94 17.47
C GLU A 57 -13.81 6.10 18.15
N ALA A 58 -13.48 5.22 19.10
CA ALA A 58 -12.18 5.24 19.77
C ALA A 58 -11.07 4.79 18.82
N VAL A 59 -11.33 3.81 17.95
CA VAL A 59 -10.39 3.40 16.91
C VAL A 59 -10.17 4.53 15.91
N LEU A 60 -11.22 5.18 15.42
CA LEU A 60 -11.12 6.31 14.49
C LEU A 60 -10.32 7.48 15.09
N ALA A 61 -10.52 7.78 16.38
CA ALA A 61 -9.73 8.78 17.09
C ALA A 61 -8.24 8.39 17.17
N ARG A 62 -7.92 7.12 17.42
CA ARG A 62 -6.54 6.60 17.41
C ARG A 62 -5.93 6.65 16.00
N ASP A 63 -6.70 6.34 14.97
CA ASP A 63 -6.24 6.41 13.57
C ASP A 63 -5.85 7.85 13.21
N GLY A 64 -6.63 8.85 13.63
CA GLY A 64 -6.26 10.27 13.49
C GLY A 64 -4.93 10.62 14.15
N GLN A 65 -4.72 10.19 15.40
CA GLN A 65 -3.46 10.42 16.13
C GLN A 65 -2.26 9.75 15.44
N ARG A 66 -2.45 8.52 14.93
CA ARG A 66 -1.41 7.79 14.19
C ARG A 66 -1.09 8.46 12.86
N ARG A 67 -2.11 8.93 12.14
CA ARG A 67 -1.98 9.71 10.90
C ARG A 67 -1.16 10.98 11.13
N ASP A 68 -1.43 11.73 12.20
CA ASP A 68 -0.65 12.94 12.51
C ASP A 68 0.83 12.62 12.81
N ALA A 69 1.08 11.57 13.59
CA ALA A 69 2.42 11.11 13.90
C ALA A 69 3.18 10.62 12.65
N ALA A 70 2.53 9.84 11.78
CA ALA A 70 3.10 9.36 10.53
C ALA A 70 3.37 10.51 9.55
N LEU A 71 2.46 11.49 9.46
CA LEU A 71 2.64 12.68 8.62
C LEU A 71 3.86 13.49 9.04
N LYS A 72 4.10 13.64 10.35
CA LYS A 72 5.32 14.28 10.84
C LYS A 72 6.57 13.55 10.34
N MET A 73 6.60 12.22 10.43
CA MET A 73 7.74 11.42 9.93
C MET A 73 7.94 11.55 8.42
N VAL A 74 6.86 11.62 7.65
CA VAL A 74 6.90 11.89 6.20
C VAL A 74 7.53 13.26 5.92
N LYS A 75 7.05 14.31 6.60
CA LYS A 75 7.55 15.69 6.42
C LYS A 75 9.02 15.85 6.84
N ASP A 76 9.44 15.12 7.86
CA ASP A 76 10.82 15.12 8.36
C ASP A 76 11.77 14.27 7.49
N GLY A 77 11.27 13.62 6.41
CA GLY A 77 12.08 12.78 5.53
C GLY A 77 12.56 11.47 6.18
N ALA A 78 11.80 10.95 7.14
CA ALA A 78 12.21 9.83 7.99
C ALA A 78 11.88 8.43 7.43
N LEU A 79 11.22 8.34 6.27
CA LEU A 79 10.91 7.07 5.58
C LEU A 79 12.06 6.74 4.62
N ARG A 80 12.60 5.52 4.68
CA ARG A 80 13.77 5.13 3.90
C ARG A 80 13.64 3.76 3.21
N THR A 81 12.86 2.86 3.78
CA THR A 81 12.69 1.49 3.25
C THR A 81 11.30 1.28 2.67
N ALA A 82 11.14 0.27 1.81
CA ALA A 82 9.82 -0.12 1.29
C ALA A 82 8.81 -0.35 2.43
N ARG A 83 9.28 -0.93 3.53
CA ARG A 83 8.47 -1.19 4.73
C ARG A 83 8.03 0.10 5.42
N ASP A 84 8.89 1.12 5.50
CA ASP A 84 8.51 2.42 6.04
C ASP A 84 7.38 3.04 5.22
N TYR A 85 7.53 3.07 3.89
CA TYR A 85 6.53 3.61 2.98
C TYR A 85 5.21 2.84 3.08
N PHE A 86 5.25 1.51 3.12
CA PHE A 86 4.05 0.68 3.29
C PHE A 86 3.38 0.91 4.64
N SER A 87 4.15 0.94 5.73
CA SER A 87 3.61 1.17 7.08
C SER A 87 2.91 2.52 7.20
N ALA A 88 3.51 3.58 6.64
CA ALA A 88 2.86 4.88 6.58
C ALA A 88 1.61 4.84 5.69
N ALA A 89 1.70 4.23 4.50
CA ALA A 89 0.57 4.10 3.57
C ALA A 89 -0.64 3.42 4.22
N MET A 90 -0.43 2.36 5.00
CA MET A 90 -1.50 1.67 5.72
C MET A 90 -2.17 2.55 6.77
N VAL A 91 -1.39 3.36 7.51
CA VAL A 91 -1.96 4.32 8.47
C VAL A 91 -2.83 5.36 7.76
N PHE A 92 -2.37 5.90 6.63
CA PHE A 92 -3.16 6.85 5.83
C PHE A 92 -4.38 6.19 5.14
N GLN A 93 -4.28 4.91 4.74
CA GLN A 93 -5.39 4.15 4.19
C GLN A 93 -6.55 4.05 5.18
N HIS A 94 -6.24 3.97 6.48
CA HIS A 94 -7.20 3.85 7.56
C HIS A 94 -7.74 5.18 8.07
N SER A 95 -7.07 6.29 7.76
CA SER A 95 -7.66 7.61 7.97
C SER A 95 -8.68 7.94 6.88
N SER A 96 -9.72 8.70 7.22
CA SER A 96 -10.69 9.24 6.26
C SER A 96 -10.10 10.35 5.37
N GLU A 97 -8.88 10.80 5.68
CA GLU A 97 -8.16 11.88 5.01
C GLU A 97 -6.91 11.34 4.29
N ASP A 98 -6.36 12.14 3.38
CA ASP A 98 -5.06 11.89 2.72
C ASP A 98 -4.91 10.56 1.98
N ILE A 99 -6.00 10.01 1.43
CA ILE A 99 -5.93 8.75 0.68
C ILE A 99 -4.98 8.82 -0.53
N GLY A 100 -4.83 10.00 -1.15
CA GLY A 100 -3.86 10.21 -2.24
C GLY A 100 -2.41 10.07 -1.77
N LEU A 101 -2.13 10.44 -0.51
CA LEU A 101 -0.83 10.20 0.11
C LEU A 101 -0.64 8.71 0.40
N ALA A 102 -1.69 8.02 0.89
CA ALA A 102 -1.65 6.56 1.05
C ALA A 102 -1.27 5.85 -0.26
N HIS A 103 -1.93 6.23 -1.36
CA HIS A 103 -1.66 5.68 -2.69
C HIS A 103 -0.23 5.95 -3.16
N SER A 104 0.24 7.19 -3.00
CA SER A 104 1.61 7.58 -3.39
C SER A 104 2.66 6.81 -2.60
N LEU A 105 2.49 6.67 -1.28
CA LEU A 105 3.39 5.92 -0.42
C LEU A 105 3.38 4.41 -0.73
N ALA A 106 2.20 3.83 -0.97
CA ALA A 106 2.08 2.42 -1.39
C ALA A 106 2.80 2.17 -2.73
N THR A 107 2.71 3.13 -3.66
CA THR A 107 3.40 3.08 -4.96
C THR A 107 4.92 3.09 -4.78
N ILE A 108 5.44 3.95 -3.91
CA ILE A 108 6.87 3.97 -3.58
C ILE A 108 7.29 2.65 -2.94
N ALA A 109 6.51 2.11 -1.98
CA ALA A 109 6.80 0.83 -1.35
C ALA A 109 6.90 -0.31 -2.39
N SER A 110 5.92 -0.39 -3.29
CA SER A 110 5.93 -1.40 -4.36
C SER A 110 7.03 -1.18 -5.39
N TYR A 111 7.48 0.05 -5.62
CA TYR A 111 8.61 0.31 -6.50
C TYR A 111 9.93 -0.19 -5.87
N LEU A 112 10.10 0.03 -4.56
CA LEU A 112 11.30 -0.39 -3.82
C LEU A 112 11.35 -1.90 -3.58
N ASP A 113 10.20 -2.55 -3.44
CA ASP A 113 10.09 -4.00 -3.35
C ASP A 113 8.93 -4.51 -4.23
N PRO A 114 9.19 -4.73 -5.53
CA PRO A 114 8.17 -5.12 -6.48
C PRO A 114 7.74 -6.58 -6.35
N GLN A 115 8.34 -7.39 -5.47
CA GLN A 115 7.90 -8.77 -5.27
C GLN A 115 6.83 -8.90 -4.19
N ASN A 116 6.73 -7.91 -3.29
CA ASN A 116 5.79 -7.93 -2.19
C ASN A 116 4.36 -7.61 -2.66
N LYS A 117 3.50 -8.64 -2.70
CA LYS A 117 2.10 -8.51 -3.11
C LYS A 117 1.27 -7.60 -2.20
N GLN A 118 1.62 -7.47 -0.92
CA GLN A 118 0.88 -6.58 -0.02
C GLN A 118 1.03 -5.11 -0.43
N TYR A 119 2.18 -4.74 -0.99
CA TYR A 119 2.44 -3.36 -1.40
C TYR A 119 1.62 -3.02 -2.64
N ARG A 120 1.54 -3.94 -3.61
CA ARG A 120 0.66 -3.79 -4.78
C ARG A 120 -0.82 -3.81 -4.40
N TRP A 121 -1.21 -4.65 -3.45
CA TRP A 121 -2.59 -4.69 -2.97
C TRP A 121 -3.00 -3.34 -2.40
N LEU A 122 -2.12 -2.68 -1.65
CA LEU A 122 -2.41 -1.38 -1.07
C LEU A 122 -2.54 -0.27 -2.13
N ILE A 123 -1.85 -0.37 -3.27
CA ILE A 123 -2.07 0.52 -4.41
C ILE A 123 -3.51 0.36 -4.92
N ALA A 124 -3.97 -0.88 -5.13
CA ALA A 124 -5.35 -1.16 -5.55
C ALA A 124 -6.38 -0.71 -4.51
N ALA A 125 -6.13 -0.99 -3.23
CA ALA A 125 -7.04 -0.65 -2.14
C ALA A 125 -7.17 0.87 -1.90
N SER A 126 -6.07 1.62 -2.06
CA SER A 126 -6.09 3.07 -1.97
C SER A 126 -6.74 3.71 -3.20
N TRP A 127 -6.53 3.14 -4.39
CA TRP A 127 -7.17 3.58 -5.62
C TRP A 127 -8.70 3.42 -5.56
N ASP A 128 -9.18 2.24 -5.16
CA ASP A 128 -10.61 2.00 -5.00
C ASP A 128 -11.22 2.92 -3.93
N ARG A 129 -10.48 3.22 -2.86
CA ARG A 129 -10.94 4.16 -1.82
C ARG A 129 -11.04 5.59 -2.34
N MET A 130 -10.13 6.03 -3.21
CA MET A 130 -10.25 7.32 -3.92
C MET A 130 -11.50 7.37 -4.79
N LEU A 131 -11.77 6.32 -5.57
CA LEU A 131 -12.98 6.23 -6.39
C LEU A 131 -14.24 6.29 -5.52
N MET A 132 -14.26 5.53 -4.43
CA MET A 132 -15.34 5.55 -3.45
C MET A 132 -15.55 6.95 -2.85
N GLN A 133 -14.48 7.69 -2.52
CA GLN A 133 -14.58 9.07 -2.02
C GLN A 133 -15.27 10.04 -2.99
N HIS A 134 -15.15 9.77 -4.30
CA HIS A 134 -15.81 10.51 -5.37
C HIS A 134 -17.12 9.86 -5.85
N VAL A 135 -17.63 8.86 -5.12
CA VAL A 135 -18.83 8.09 -5.45
C VAL A 135 -18.77 7.56 -6.89
N GLN A 136 -17.59 7.03 -7.25
CA GLN A 136 -17.31 6.36 -8.52
C GLN A 136 -17.16 4.86 -8.27
N PRO A 137 -17.59 4.00 -9.21
CA PRO A 137 -17.44 2.56 -9.04
C PRO A 137 -15.96 2.19 -8.92
N GLN A 138 -15.65 1.30 -7.98
CA GLN A 138 -14.28 0.85 -7.73
C GLN A 138 -13.80 -0.09 -8.84
N TRP A 139 -12.49 -0.28 -8.99
CA TRP A 139 -11.96 -1.12 -10.06
C TRP A 139 -11.63 -2.53 -9.55
N TYR A 140 -10.91 -2.62 -8.45
CA TYR A 140 -10.34 -3.87 -8.00
C TYR A 140 -11.27 -4.67 -7.09
N GLY A 141 -12.26 -4.04 -6.45
CA GLY A 141 -13.21 -4.75 -5.59
C GLY A 141 -12.67 -4.95 -4.18
N THR A 142 -11.91 -3.99 -3.67
CA THR A 142 -11.29 -4.06 -2.33
C THR A 142 -12.12 -3.41 -1.23
N GLN A 143 -13.05 -2.51 -1.58
CA GLN A 143 -13.79 -1.67 -0.65
C GLN A 143 -15.18 -2.22 -0.34
N TYR A 144 -15.51 -2.22 0.94
CA TYR A 144 -16.82 -2.57 1.47
C TYR A 144 -17.40 -1.38 2.22
N GLN A 145 -18.72 -1.24 2.18
CA GLN A 145 -19.44 -0.14 2.80
C GLN A 145 -20.66 -0.70 3.53
N GLY A 146 -20.98 -0.15 4.70
CA GLY A 146 -22.22 -0.45 5.42
C GLY A 146 -23.23 0.70 5.35
N ASP A 147 -24.50 0.34 5.41
CA ASP A 147 -25.63 1.23 5.68
C ASP A 147 -26.59 0.60 6.73
N ASP A 148 -27.82 1.10 6.85
CA ASP A 148 -28.81 0.60 7.80
C ASP A 148 -29.33 -0.82 7.49
N GLN A 149 -29.15 -1.30 6.26
CA GLN A 149 -29.59 -2.62 5.83
C GLN A 149 -28.46 -3.66 5.87
N GLY A 150 -27.20 -3.22 5.83
CA GLY A 150 -26.02 -4.04 6.10
C GLY A 150 -24.80 -3.66 5.26
N THR A 151 -23.77 -4.50 5.34
CA THR A 151 -22.52 -4.33 4.57
C THR A 151 -22.68 -4.86 3.15
N PHE A 152 -22.16 -4.13 2.17
CA PHE A 152 -22.05 -4.55 0.77
C PHE A 152 -20.64 -4.32 0.23
N LEU A 153 -20.27 -5.08 -0.81
CA LEU A 153 -19.12 -4.72 -1.65
C LEU A 153 -19.50 -3.46 -2.44
N PHE A 154 -18.70 -2.41 -2.35
CA PHE A 154 -18.98 -1.15 -3.06
C PHE A 154 -19.07 -1.40 -4.58
N PRO A 155 -19.95 -0.73 -5.35
CA PRO A 155 -20.14 -1.03 -6.77
C PRO A 155 -18.83 -1.08 -7.56
N VAL A 156 -18.65 -2.13 -8.37
CA VAL A 156 -17.44 -2.37 -9.16
C VAL A 156 -17.69 -2.01 -10.62
N ALA A 157 -16.74 -1.34 -11.25
CA ALA A 157 -16.76 -1.04 -12.68
C ALA A 157 -16.42 -2.30 -13.49
N GLU A 158 -17.45 -2.95 -14.04
CA GLU A 158 -17.24 -4.15 -14.87
C GLU A 158 -16.32 -3.85 -16.06
N GLY A 159 -15.35 -4.73 -16.29
CA GLY A 159 -14.38 -4.59 -17.38
C GLY A 159 -13.26 -3.57 -17.17
N ALA A 160 -13.26 -2.80 -16.07
CA ALA A 160 -12.17 -1.86 -15.77
C ALA A 160 -10.84 -2.59 -15.50
N VAL A 161 -10.90 -3.75 -14.83
CA VAL A 161 -9.79 -4.68 -14.63
C VAL A 161 -10.28 -6.12 -14.69
N THR A 162 -9.44 -6.99 -15.24
CA THR A 162 -9.60 -8.45 -15.28
C THR A 162 -9.15 -9.09 -13.97
N ASP A 163 -9.56 -10.33 -13.71
CA ASP A 163 -9.09 -11.07 -12.52
C ASP A 163 -7.59 -11.39 -12.59
N ALA A 164 -7.01 -11.50 -13.79
CA ALA A 164 -5.56 -11.63 -13.95
C ALA A 164 -4.83 -10.36 -13.48
N GLU A 165 -5.38 -9.17 -13.76
CA GLU A 165 -4.84 -7.89 -13.28
C GLU A 165 -5.07 -7.72 -11.77
N ARG A 166 -6.22 -8.14 -11.23
CA ARG A 166 -6.45 -8.21 -9.77
C ARG A 166 -5.38 -9.08 -9.11
N ALA A 167 -5.16 -10.28 -9.62
CA ALA A 167 -4.16 -11.20 -9.10
C ALA A 167 -2.74 -10.64 -9.19
N ALA A 168 -2.40 -9.93 -10.29
CA ALA A 168 -1.13 -9.23 -10.42
C ALA A 168 -0.95 -8.18 -9.31
N MET A 169 -2.02 -7.48 -8.94
CA MET A 169 -2.05 -6.53 -7.83
C MET A 169 -2.18 -7.18 -6.44
N GLY A 170 -2.23 -8.51 -6.34
CA GLY A 170 -2.44 -9.20 -5.04
C GLY A 170 -3.86 -9.07 -4.49
N VAL A 171 -4.82 -8.72 -5.34
CA VAL A 171 -6.24 -8.64 -5.02
C VAL A 171 -6.91 -9.97 -5.40
N PRO A 172 -7.87 -10.49 -4.59
CA PRO A 172 -8.69 -11.64 -4.98
C PRO A 172 -9.47 -11.38 -6.29
N SER A 173 -9.97 -12.44 -6.92
CA SER A 173 -10.96 -12.30 -7.99
C SER A 173 -12.22 -11.57 -7.51
N LEU A 174 -12.99 -11.01 -8.44
CA LEU A 174 -14.23 -10.33 -8.07
C LEU A 174 -15.21 -11.26 -7.35
N ASP A 175 -15.33 -12.51 -7.81
CA ASP A 175 -16.17 -13.54 -7.17
C ASP A 175 -15.71 -13.85 -5.74
N GLU A 176 -14.40 -13.93 -5.49
CA GLU A 176 -13.86 -14.13 -4.14
C GLU A 176 -14.13 -12.92 -3.24
N SER A 177 -14.05 -11.68 -3.76
CA SER A 177 -14.46 -10.49 -3.01
C SER A 177 -15.94 -10.55 -2.63
N HIS A 178 -16.82 -10.95 -3.55
CA HIS A 178 -18.24 -11.17 -3.22
C HIS A 178 -18.41 -12.26 -2.15
N ALA A 179 -17.68 -13.38 -2.26
CA ALA A 179 -17.75 -14.47 -1.29
C ALA A 179 -17.31 -14.05 0.13
N ARG A 180 -16.40 -13.09 0.26
CA ARG A 180 -15.93 -12.54 1.55
C ARG A 180 -16.93 -11.58 2.21
N LEU A 181 -18.03 -11.20 1.55
CA LEU A 181 -18.94 -10.20 2.09
C LEU A 181 -19.48 -10.55 3.48
N ALA A 182 -19.79 -11.82 3.73
CA ALA A 182 -20.27 -12.27 5.04
C ALA A 182 -19.21 -12.12 6.14
N GLU A 183 -17.94 -12.41 5.81
CA GLU A 183 -16.82 -12.21 6.73
C GLU A 183 -16.63 -10.72 7.03
N MET A 184 -16.64 -9.87 6.00
CA MET A 184 -16.45 -8.43 6.15
C MET A 184 -17.59 -7.79 6.95
N ALA A 185 -18.83 -8.21 6.72
CA ALA A 185 -19.97 -7.77 7.50
C ALA A 185 -19.82 -8.15 8.99
N ALA A 186 -19.40 -9.39 9.26
CA ALA A 186 -19.20 -9.86 10.63
C ALA A 186 -18.09 -9.09 11.38
N MET A 187 -17.03 -8.66 10.69
CA MET A 187 -15.94 -7.86 11.28
C MET A 187 -16.44 -6.54 11.87
N VAL A 188 -17.46 -5.93 11.27
CA VAL A 188 -18.07 -4.68 11.77
C VAL A 188 -19.35 -4.92 12.57
N GLY A 189 -19.69 -6.19 12.85
CA GLY A 189 -20.90 -6.56 13.60
C GLY A 189 -22.20 -6.37 12.80
N GLU A 190 -22.11 -6.36 11.47
CA GLU A 190 -23.25 -6.24 10.56
C GLU A 190 -23.53 -7.57 9.83
N LYS A 191 -24.58 -7.56 9.01
CA LYS A 191 -24.94 -8.64 8.09
C LYS A 191 -24.71 -8.19 6.64
N PRO A 192 -24.60 -9.12 5.67
CA PRO A 192 -24.64 -8.75 4.27
C PRO A 192 -25.91 -7.99 3.91
N HIS A 193 -25.76 -6.92 3.13
CA HIS A 193 -26.85 -6.13 2.61
C HIS A 193 -27.69 -6.98 1.65
N PRO A 194 -29.03 -7.09 1.82
CA PRO A 194 -29.87 -7.99 1.02
C PRO A 194 -30.06 -7.52 -0.43
N LYS A 195 -30.01 -6.20 -0.68
CA LYS A 195 -30.11 -5.60 -2.01
C LYS A 195 -29.16 -4.40 -2.17
N PRO A 196 -27.85 -4.63 -2.39
CA PRO A 196 -26.85 -3.57 -2.43
C PRO A 196 -27.25 -2.39 -3.35
N PRO A 197 -26.98 -1.14 -2.97
CA PRO A 197 -27.29 0.02 -3.80
C PRO A 197 -26.43 0.05 -5.07
N THR A 198 -27.00 0.57 -6.15
CA THR A 198 -26.22 0.87 -7.38
C THR A 198 -25.38 2.13 -7.19
N ILE A 199 -24.42 2.40 -8.09
CA ILE A 199 -23.65 3.64 -8.01
C ILE A 199 -24.54 4.86 -8.22
N GLU A 200 -25.57 4.75 -9.06
CA GLU A 200 -26.57 5.79 -9.30
C GLU A 200 -27.41 6.08 -8.05
N ASP A 201 -27.75 5.06 -7.27
CA ASP A 201 -28.45 5.24 -5.99
C ASP A 201 -27.57 5.99 -4.99
N LEU A 202 -26.29 5.63 -4.91
CA LEU A 202 -25.32 6.28 -4.02
C LEU A 202 -25.08 7.75 -4.40
N GLN A 203 -24.97 8.05 -5.69
CA GLN A 203 -24.77 9.42 -6.18
C GLN A 203 -25.96 10.34 -5.87
N LYS A 204 -27.19 9.81 -5.90
CA LYS A 204 -28.40 10.58 -5.56
C LYS A 204 -28.50 10.91 -4.07
N ASN A 205 -27.99 10.03 -3.21
CA ASN A 205 -28.14 10.15 -1.75
C ASN A 205 -27.08 11.07 -1.09
N GLY A 206 -26.12 11.59 -1.86
CA GLY A 206 -25.08 12.51 -1.36
C GLY A 206 -23.89 11.81 -0.72
N ARG A 207 -23.12 12.54 0.12
CA ARG A 207 -21.84 12.07 0.68
C ARG A 207 -22.00 10.75 1.44
N LEU A 208 -21.22 9.74 1.06
CA LEU A 208 -21.09 8.48 1.77
C LEU A 208 -20.63 8.71 3.22
N ASN A 209 -21.14 7.90 4.14
CA ASN A 209 -20.63 7.86 5.51
C ASN A 209 -19.41 6.92 5.59
N PHE A 210 -18.21 7.50 5.49
CA PHE A 210 -16.95 6.75 5.55
C PHE A 210 -16.65 6.16 6.93
N GLY A 211 -17.35 6.58 8.00
CA GLY A 211 -17.10 6.17 9.38
C GLY A 211 -17.52 4.73 9.71
N LYS A 212 -18.30 4.08 8.84
CA LYS A 212 -18.76 2.67 9.00
C LYS A 212 -18.36 1.80 7.81
N THR A 213 -17.13 1.95 7.34
CA THR A 213 -16.57 1.08 6.30
C THR A 213 -15.82 -0.07 6.96
N ALA A 214 -16.09 -1.30 6.52
CA ALA A 214 -15.22 -2.41 6.89
C ALA A 214 -13.81 -2.14 6.32
N PRO A 215 -12.73 -2.56 7.01
CA PRO A 215 -11.40 -2.47 6.43
C PRO A 215 -11.38 -3.19 5.08
N PRO A 216 -10.59 -2.71 4.11
CA PRO A 216 -10.55 -3.34 2.82
C PRO A 216 -10.08 -4.79 2.96
N ALA A 217 -10.62 -5.69 2.13
CA ALA A 217 -10.25 -7.10 2.18
C ALA A 217 -8.77 -7.26 1.78
N SER A 218 -7.90 -7.30 2.78
CA SER A 218 -6.49 -7.60 2.56
C SER A 218 -6.36 -9.08 2.17
N PRO A 219 -5.48 -9.44 1.22
CA PRO A 219 -5.09 -10.82 1.04
C PRO A 219 -4.60 -11.31 2.40
N GLY A 220 -5.26 -12.36 2.93
CA GLY A 220 -4.94 -12.92 4.23
C GLY A 220 -3.45 -13.21 4.35
N LYS A 221 -2.92 -13.18 5.58
CA LYS A 221 -1.50 -13.41 5.89
C LYS A 221 -1.05 -14.80 5.42
N THR A 222 -0.72 -14.95 4.15
CA THR A 222 0.17 -16.00 3.67
C THR A 222 1.50 -15.35 3.37
N GLU A 223 2.35 -15.31 4.39
CA GLU A 223 3.77 -15.68 4.36
C GLU A 223 4.48 -15.11 5.60
N LYS A 224 4.99 -16.05 6.41
CA LYS A 224 6.07 -15.84 7.37
C LYS A 224 7.38 -15.92 6.62
#